data_AF-A0A0K1PAQ0-F1
#
_entry.id   AF-A0A0K1PAQ0-F1
#
_cell.length_a   1.000
_cell.length_b   1.000
_cell.length_c   1.000
_cell.angle_alpha   90.00
_cell.angle_beta   90.00
_cell.angle_gamma   90.00
#
_symmetry.space_group_name_H-M   'P 1'
#
loop_
_entity.id
_entity.type
_entity.pdbx_description
1 polymer ?
#
loop_
_entity_poly.entity_id
_entity_poly.type
_entity_poly.pdbx_seq_one_letter_code
_entity_poly.pdbx_strand_id
1 'polypeptide(L)'
;MRQLGLAIALLLAAASMRVEAAHAAPNPEATYQEARSSFLELVRDNKRNRFRHHWTPVISGLDRSAKALPRGQKQCEAWFNGARAHQELSRISSRDDDRDEAIRRFRDMANRCSSSSLADDALYHAASLGRDSAPAAARKDLEQLLARYPKGDMAPKARELLADLGPARKGTAVAAAAPAISTASRAPTSASASAQAPAKVSAPASAQASTATAQASDLPSNAAPSTRSEPSAEPAADVPGAKLPSAADILASLDSRGADAKRPEDIALEVDLAKDQAASKGLDPARMQALQDAVGGEITLSLAAGLKVKRVVIDAGHGGKDTGAIARDGTHEKDLTLAIAKKLKTHLSTLGLEVLLTRDRDVFLSLEERTRFANDKHADLFISIHVNAAANKKATGIETYTLNLNSDRYAMRLAARENATSSRRIGDLELILADLATKANTDDSVRLARLSQDRMTSRLRNKYGASTIRDLGVKQALFFVLVGAKMPAILVETGFLSNPDEAKRLRSDAYQEELARSLADGVRRFIDEREAIARGDTGSQTGVF
;
A
#
# COMPACT_ATOMS: atom_id res chain seq x y z
N MET A 1 -16.56 62.90 55.34
CA MET A 1 -16.54 61.41 55.30
C MET A 1 -17.32 60.82 54.12
N ARG A 2 -17.19 61.36 52.89
CA ARG A 2 -17.76 60.75 51.67
C ARG A 2 -16.76 60.65 50.50
N GLN A 3 -15.48 61.01 50.71
CA GLN A 3 -14.45 60.95 49.68
C GLN A 3 -13.25 60.05 50.02
N LEU A 4 -13.27 59.37 51.17
CA LEU A 4 -12.21 58.42 51.56
C LEU A 4 -12.61 56.94 51.38
N GLY A 5 -13.87 56.67 51.01
CA GLY A 5 -14.36 55.32 50.70
C GLY A 5 -14.20 54.91 49.23
N LEU A 6 -13.89 55.87 48.34
CA LEU A 6 -13.78 55.60 46.90
C LEU A 6 -12.35 55.22 46.47
N ALA A 7 -11.33 55.56 47.26
CA ALA A 7 -9.93 55.30 46.92
C ALA A 7 -9.45 53.88 47.29
N ILE A 8 -10.08 53.21 48.27
CA ILE A 8 -9.74 51.82 48.64
C ILE A 8 -10.54 50.79 47.82
N ALA A 9 -11.70 51.18 47.29
CA ALA A 9 -12.44 50.37 46.32
C ALA A 9 -11.76 50.31 44.93
N LEU A 10 -10.86 51.26 44.62
CA LEU A 10 -10.13 51.32 43.35
C LEU A 10 -8.74 50.67 43.38
N LEU A 11 -8.22 50.30 44.57
CA LEU A 11 -6.92 49.63 44.71
C LEU A 11 -7.03 48.11 44.97
N LEU A 12 -8.22 47.60 45.28
CA LEU A 12 -8.52 46.16 45.26
C LEU A 12 -9.19 45.69 43.95
N ALA A 13 -9.40 46.59 42.99
CA ALA A 13 -9.87 46.27 41.64
C ALA A 13 -8.73 46.20 40.60
N ALA A 14 -7.46 46.23 41.05
CA ALA A 14 -6.28 46.18 40.19
C ALA A 14 -5.47 44.87 40.32
N ALA A 15 -6.12 43.79 40.78
CA ALA A 15 -5.54 42.44 40.78
C ALA A 15 -6.57 41.42 40.29
N SER A 16 -7.09 41.66 39.10
CA SER A 16 -7.77 40.63 38.31
C SER A 16 -7.39 40.83 36.86
N MET A 17 -6.10 40.65 36.58
CA MET A 17 -5.66 40.30 35.23
C MET A 17 -6.34 38.98 34.89
N ARG A 18 -7.53 39.07 34.29
CA ARG A 18 -8.02 37.99 33.44
C ARG A 18 -7.00 37.89 32.32
N VAL A 19 -6.17 36.86 32.40
CA VAL A 19 -5.54 36.29 31.20
C VAL A 19 -6.71 35.77 30.37
N GLU A 20 -7.30 36.65 29.57
CA GLU A 20 -8.08 36.20 28.43
C GLU A 20 -7.07 35.53 27.51
N ALA A 21 -7.02 34.20 27.60
CA ALA A 21 -6.35 33.39 26.61
C ALA A 21 -6.99 33.75 25.27
N ALA A 22 -6.30 34.61 24.52
CA ALA A 22 -6.51 34.74 23.10
C ALA A 22 -6.51 33.31 22.57
N HIS A 23 -7.68 32.81 22.17
CA HIS A 23 -7.77 31.52 21.50
C HIS A 23 -7.03 31.74 20.19
N ALA A 24 -5.73 31.43 20.20
CA ALA A 24 -4.90 31.52 19.03
C ALA A 24 -5.60 30.77 17.91
N ALA A 25 -5.75 31.42 16.75
CA ALA A 25 -6.33 30.78 15.58
C ALA A 25 -5.66 29.40 15.42
N PRO A 26 -6.45 28.33 15.21
CA PRO A 26 -5.92 26.98 15.22
C PRO A 26 -4.77 26.89 14.22
N ASN A 27 -3.65 26.31 14.67
CA ASN A 27 -2.45 26.17 13.86
C ASN A 27 -2.83 25.53 12.52
N PRO A 28 -2.60 26.20 11.37
CA PRO A 28 -2.99 25.67 10.06
C PRO A 28 -2.38 24.29 9.78
N GLU A 29 -1.19 24.03 10.32
CA GLU A 29 -0.55 22.72 10.23
C GLU A 29 -1.27 21.65 11.06
N ALA A 30 -1.68 21.97 12.29
CA ALA A 30 -2.44 21.03 13.11
C ALA A 30 -3.78 20.70 12.47
N THR A 31 -4.44 21.72 11.91
CA THR A 31 -5.71 21.57 11.15
C THR A 31 -5.52 20.70 9.91
N TYR A 32 -4.39 20.83 9.21
CA TYR A 32 -4.04 19.93 8.11
C TYR A 32 -3.81 18.50 8.59
N GLN A 33 -3.05 18.28 9.67
CA GLN A 33 -2.80 16.94 10.18
C GLN A 33 -4.11 16.26 10.62
N GLU A 34 -5.04 16.98 11.22
CA GLU A 34 -6.37 16.46 11.57
C GLU A 34 -7.19 16.08 10.33
N ALA A 35 -7.25 16.96 9.32
CA ALA A 35 -7.95 16.68 8.06
C ALA A 35 -7.32 15.49 7.32
N ARG A 36 -5.99 15.38 7.35
CA ARG A 36 -5.24 14.25 6.79
C ARG A 36 -5.51 12.97 7.56
N SER A 37 -5.54 12.99 8.89
CA SER A 37 -5.90 11.82 9.70
C SER A 37 -7.33 11.37 9.39
N SER A 38 -8.28 12.31 9.33
CA SER A 38 -9.67 12.01 8.95
C SER A 38 -9.77 11.38 7.56
N PHE A 39 -8.97 11.86 6.60
CA PHE A 39 -8.87 11.24 5.28
C PHE A 39 -8.32 9.81 5.35
N LEU A 40 -7.21 9.58 6.04
CA LEU A 40 -6.60 8.26 6.15
C LEU A 40 -7.50 7.28 6.92
N GLU A 41 -8.22 7.75 7.94
CA GLU A 41 -9.22 6.98 8.68
C GLU A 41 -10.41 6.64 7.80
N LEU A 42 -10.95 7.61 7.06
CA LEU A 42 -12.07 7.35 6.17
C LEU A 42 -11.68 6.35 5.09
N VAL A 43 -10.50 6.47 4.47
CA VAL A 43 -10.00 5.49 3.49
C VAL A 43 -9.99 4.07 4.06
N ARG A 44 -9.62 3.90 5.34
CA ARG A 44 -9.57 2.61 6.05
C ARG A 44 -10.94 2.12 6.56
N ASP A 45 -11.91 3.02 6.71
CA ASP A 45 -13.23 2.71 7.24
C ASP A 45 -14.15 2.17 6.15
N ASN A 46 -14.10 0.86 5.94
CA ASN A 46 -14.89 0.16 4.92
C ASN A 46 -16.42 0.26 5.12
N LYS A 47 -16.89 0.75 6.27
CA LYS A 47 -18.33 0.99 6.50
C LYS A 47 -18.71 2.41 6.07
N ARG A 48 -17.91 3.41 6.42
CA ARG A 48 -18.19 4.83 6.10
C ARG A 48 -17.75 5.21 4.68
N ASN A 49 -16.66 4.65 4.16
CA ASN A 49 -16.10 5.06 2.88
C ASN A 49 -17.00 4.77 1.68
N ARG A 50 -17.96 3.83 1.77
CA ARG A 50 -18.91 3.56 0.69
C ARG A 50 -19.95 4.67 0.48
N PHE A 51 -20.03 5.67 1.36
CA PHE A 51 -21.03 6.72 1.28
C PHE A 51 -20.41 8.10 1.05
N ARG A 52 -20.86 8.78 -0.02
CA ARG A 52 -20.41 10.13 -0.42
C ARG A 52 -20.40 11.14 0.72
N HIS A 53 -21.42 11.11 1.58
CA HIS A 53 -21.59 12.11 2.65
C HIS A 53 -20.46 12.09 3.69
N HIS A 54 -19.72 10.99 3.83
CA HIS A 54 -18.53 10.94 4.68
C HIS A 54 -17.28 11.55 4.01
N TRP A 55 -17.19 11.53 2.67
CA TRP A 55 -16.08 12.13 1.93
C TRP A 55 -16.16 13.65 1.86
N THR A 56 -17.36 14.19 1.70
CA THR A 56 -17.59 15.64 1.60
C THR A 56 -16.91 16.46 2.72
N PRO A 57 -17.07 16.14 4.01
CA PRO A 57 -16.42 16.90 5.09
C PRO A 57 -14.89 16.73 5.09
N VAL A 58 -14.38 15.54 4.76
CA VAL A 58 -12.94 15.25 4.66
C VAL A 58 -12.28 16.09 3.56
N ILE A 59 -12.86 16.04 2.35
CA ILE A 59 -12.42 16.84 1.21
C ILE A 59 -12.43 18.33 1.56
N SER A 60 -13.54 18.80 2.15
CA SER A 60 -13.67 20.20 2.55
C SER A 60 -12.64 20.61 3.61
N GLY A 61 -12.31 19.70 4.54
CA GLY A 61 -11.27 19.91 5.54
C GLY A 61 -9.89 20.05 4.91
N LEU A 62 -9.53 19.14 4.00
CA LEU A 62 -8.25 19.19 3.28
C LEU A 62 -8.11 20.47 2.45
N ASP A 63 -9.19 20.90 1.78
CA ASP A 63 -9.21 22.12 0.97
C ASP A 63 -9.03 23.39 1.80
N ARG A 64 -9.72 23.47 2.95
CA ARG A 64 -9.55 24.60 3.88
C ARG A 64 -8.13 24.64 4.40
N SER A 65 -7.59 23.50 4.81
CA SER A 65 -6.21 23.38 5.28
C SER A 65 -5.19 23.77 4.20
N ALA A 66 -5.39 23.33 2.95
CA ALA A 66 -4.51 23.70 1.84
C ALA A 66 -4.50 25.21 1.57
N LYS A 67 -5.65 25.87 1.70
CA LYS A 67 -5.77 27.33 1.56
C LYS A 67 -5.16 28.10 2.74
N ALA A 68 -5.24 27.56 3.95
CA ALA A 68 -4.74 28.20 5.17
C ALA A 68 -3.23 28.03 5.39
N LEU A 69 -2.63 26.96 4.84
CA LEU A 69 -1.21 26.68 4.98
C LEU A 69 -0.34 27.70 4.22
N PRO A 70 0.82 28.11 4.78
CA PRO A 70 1.81 28.89 4.06
C PRO A 70 2.30 28.16 2.80
N ARG A 71 2.73 28.92 1.79
CA ARG A 71 3.33 28.34 0.57
C ARG A 71 4.53 27.48 0.94
N GLY A 72 4.53 26.23 0.48
CA GLY A 72 5.59 25.27 0.76
C GLY A 72 5.11 23.84 0.64
N GLN A 73 5.95 22.90 1.08
CA GLN A 73 5.72 21.47 0.92
C GLN A 73 4.39 21.01 1.53
N LYS A 74 4.06 21.44 2.76
CA LYS A 74 2.84 21.03 3.47
C LYS A 74 1.56 21.49 2.75
N GLN A 75 1.56 22.69 2.17
CA GLN A 75 0.44 23.14 1.34
C GLN A 75 0.28 22.25 0.10
N CYS A 76 1.38 21.86 -0.54
CA CYS A 76 1.35 20.95 -1.69
C CYS A 76 0.86 19.55 -1.33
N GLU A 77 1.26 19.03 -0.17
CA GLU A 77 0.73 17.76 0.36
C GLU A 77 -0.77 17.84 0.66
N ALA A 78 -1.25 18.97 1.18
CA ALA A 78 -2.67 19.19 1.45
C ALA A 78 -3.50 19.23 0.15
N TRP A 79 -3.04 19.95 -0.88
CA TRP A 79 -3.67 19.94 -2.20
C TRP A 79 -3.67 18.55 -2.83
N PHE A 80 -2.56 17.83 -2.71
CA PHE A 80 -2.44 16.47 -3.24
C PHE A 80 -3.38 15.50 -2.53
N ASN A 81 -3.46 15.53 -1.20
CA ASN A 81 -4.39 14.69 -0.44
C ASN A 81 -5.85 15.06 -0.72
N GLY A 82 -6.17 16.34 -0.95
CA GLY A 82 -7.51 16.75 -1.40
C GLY A 82 -7.88 16.17 -2.77
N ALA A 83 -6.96 16.19 -3.74
CA ALA A 83 -7.14 15.55 -5.04
C ALA A 83 -7.31 14.02 -4.91
N ARG A 84 -6.53 13.37 -4.04
CA ARG A 84 -6.67 11.94 -3.73
C ARG A 84 -8.01 11.60 -3.08
N ALA A 85 -8.50 12.41 -2.15
CA ALA A 85 -9.82 12.20 -1.54
C ALA A 85 -10.95 12.24 -2.58
N HIS A 86 -10.85 13.13 -3.58
CA HIS A 86 -11.75 13.14 -4.72
C HIS A 86 -11.58 11.91 -5.64
N GLN A 87 -10.35 11.46 -5.88
CA GLN A 87 -10.09 10.23 -6.61
C GLN A 87 -10.78 9.04 -5.93
N GLU A 88 -10.65 8.89 -4.62
CA GLU A 88 -11.33 7.82 -3.87
C GLU A 88 -12.85 7.95 -3.99
N LEU A 89 -13.39 9.16 -3.81
CA LEU A 89 -14.83 9.40 -4.00
C LEU A 89 -15.31 8.99 -5.40
N SER A 90 -14.54 9.29 -6.44
CA SER A 90 -14.90 8.95 -7.83
C SER A 90 -15.01 7.44 -8.08
N ARG A 91 -14.20 6.64 -7.38
CA ARG A 91 -14.25 5.17 -7.45
C ARG A 91 -15.55 4.61 -6.87
N ILE A 92 -16.02 5.22 -5.79
CA ILE A 92 -17.23 4.77 -5.09
C ILE A 92 -18.48 5.27 -5.80
N SER A 93 -18.50 6.54 -6.22
CA SER A 93 -19.67 7.12 -6.87
C SER A 93 -19.88 6.59 -8.29
N SER A 94 -18.83 6.11 -8.95
CA SER A 94 -18.83 5.76 -10.38
C SER A 94 -19.36 6.89 -11.28
N ARG A 95 -19.27 8.15 -10.82
CA ARG A 95 -19.70 9.33 -11.56
C ARG A 95 -18.52 9.96 -12.28
N ASP A 96 -18.71 10.22 -13.57
CA ASP A 96 -17.71 10.92 -14.38
C ASP A 96 -17.37 12.31 -13.81
N ASP A 97 -18.35 13.03 -13.26
CA ASP A 97 -18.14 14.34 -12.61
C ASP A 97 -17.08 14.31 -11.50
N ASP A 98 -17.09 13.26 -10.67
CA ASP A 98 -16.17 13.12 -9.54
C ASP A 98 -14.77 12.74 -10.02
N ARG A 99 -14.69 11.92 -11.08
CA ARG A 99 -13.41 11.57 -11.73
C ARG A 99 -12.80 12.79 -12.40
N ASP A 100 -13.60 13.57 -13.12
CA ASP A 100 -13.17 14.77 -13.79
C ASP A 100 -12.75 15.86 -12.79
N GLU A 101 -13.43 15.96 -11.64
CA GLU A 101 -13.00 16.81 -10.54
C GLU A 101 -11.65 16.35 -9.97
N ALA A 102 -11.46 15.05 -9.71
CA ALA A 102 -10.16 14.54 -9.26
C ALA A 102 -9.03 14.89 -10.25
N ILE A 103 -9.26 14.69 -11.56
CA ILE A 103 -8.31 15.05 -12.62
C ILE A 103 -8.00 16.56 -12.59
N ARG A 104 -9.02 17.41 -12.52
CA ARG A 104 -8.85 18.87 -12.41
C ARG A 104 -7.98 19.23 -11.22
N ARG A 105 -8.25 18.65 -10.05
CA ARG A 105 -7.51 18.95 -8.81
C ARG A 105 -6.05 18.52 -8.86
N PHE A 106 -5.75 17.37 -9.46
CA PHE A 106 -4.37 16.94 -9.67
C PHE A 106 -3.63 17.89 -10.63
N ARG A 107 -4.24 18.29 -11.75
CA ARG A 107 -3.65 19.28 -12.67
C ARG A 107 -3.42 20.63 -11.99
N ASP A 108 -4.39 21.09 -11.21
CA ASP A 108 -4.30 22.34 -10.43
C ASP A 108 -3.16 22.28 -9.41
N MET A 109 -3.05 21.17 -8.67
CA MET A 109 -1.95 20.94 -7.73
C MET A 109 -0.60 20.98 -8.45
N ALA A 110 -0.44 20.24 -9.55
CA ALA A 110 0.81 20.22 -10.32
C ALA A 110 1.22 21.62 -10.84
N ASN A 111 0.24 22.45 -11.20
CA ASN A 111 0.49 23.82 -11.65
C ASN A 111 0.85 24.76 -10.49
N ARG A 112 0.16 24.65 -9.35
CA ARG A 112 0.41 25.49 -8.15
C ARG A 112 1.72 25.12 -7.46
N CYS A 113 2.07 23.83 -7.49
CA CYS A 113 3.19 23.23 -6.77
C CYS A 113 4.27 22.72 -7.73
N SER A 114 4.56 23.44 -8.81
CA SER A 114 5.44 22.94 -9.88
C SER A 114 6.87 22.62 -9.45
N SER A 115 7.35 23.16 -8.34
CA SER A 115 8.67 22.84 -7.75
C SER A 115 8.64 21.68 -6.75
N SER A 116 7.46 21.19 -6.38
CA SER A 116 7.29 20.06 -5.46
C SER A 116 7.61 18.75 -6.17
N SER A 117 8.20 17.81 -5.44
CA SER A 117 8.35 16.42 -5.88
C SER A 117 7.02 15.67 -5.99
N LEU A 118 5.88 16.28 -5.67
CA LEU A 118 4.54 15.70 -5.84
C LEU A 118 3.86 16.15 -7.14
N ALA A 119 4.47 17.06 -7.90
CA ALA A 119 3.86 17.59 -9.10
C ALA A 119 3.88 16.60 -10.27
N ASP A 120 4.92 15.76 -10.37
CA ASP A 120 4.96 14.63 -11.28
C ASP A 120 4.02 13.50 -10.85
N ASP A 121 3.91 13.20 -9.55
CA ASP A 121 2.84 12.33 -9.03
C ASP A 121 1.47 12.82 -9.49
N ALA A 122 1.16 14.09 -9.28
CA ALA A 122 -0.14 14.65 -9.62
C ALA A 122 -0.44 14.58 -11.13
N LEU A 123 0.51 14.92 -11.99
CA LEU A 123 0.34 14.77 -13.45
C LEU A 123 0.13 13.31 -13.86
N TYR A 124 0.85 12.37 -13.22
CA TYR A 124 0.67 10.95 -13.49
C TYR A 124 -0.72 10.46 -13.06
N HIS A 125 -1.20 10.88 -11.88
CA HIS A 125 -2.54 10.57 -11.40
C HIS A 125 -3.63 11.12 -12.32
N ALA A 126 -3.52 12.38 -12.77
CA ALA A 126 -4.43 12.98 -13.74
C ALA A 126 -4.47 12.19 -15.05
N ALA A 127 -3.30 11.84 -15.60
CA ALA A 127 -3.19 11.05 -16.82
C ALA A 127 -3.80 9.65 -16.67
N SER A 128 -3.51 8.97 -15.56
CA SER A 128 -4.01 7.62 -15.27
C SER A 128 -5.53 7.58 -15.17
N LEU A 129 -6.13 8.55 -14.48
CA LEU A 129 -7.60 8.67 -14.37
C LEU A 129 -8.27 9.02 -15.71
N GLY A 130 -7.60 9.82 -16.54
CA GLY A 130 -8.11 10.25 -17.84
C GLY A 130 -7.77 9.31 -19.00
N ARG A 131 -7.04 8.21 -18.77
CA ARG A 131 -6.48 7.39 -19.86
C ARG A 131 -7.56 6.80 -20.78
N ASP A 132 -8.69 6.40 -20.20
CA ASP A 132 -9.77 5.70 -20.91
C ASP A 132 -10.84 6.70 -21.40
N SER A 133 -11.15 7.74 -20.60
CA SER A 133 -12.17 8.74 -20.93
C SER A 133 -11.66 9.87 -21.84
N ALA A 134 -10.39 10.25 -21.70
CA ALA A 134 -9.78 11.38 -22.41
C ALA A 134 -8.29 11.12 -22.75
N PRO A 135 -7.98 10.09 -23.58
CA PRO A 135 -6.60 9.65 -23.86
C PRO A 135 -5.70 10.75 -24.44
N ALA A 136 -6.27 11.70 -25.19
CA ALA A 136 -5.53 12.84 -25.71
C ALA A 136 -5.09 13.83 -24.61
N ALA A 137 -5.96 14.06 -23.62
CA ALA A 137 -5.64 14.90 -22.47
C ALA A 137 -4.65 14.18 -21.53
N ALA A 138 -4.85 12.87 -21.31
CA ALA A 138 -3.91 12.05 -20.56
C ALA A 138 -2.51 12.05 -21.17
N ARG A 139 -2.40 11.91 -22.50
CA ARG A 139 -1.14 12.06 -23.22
C ARG A 139 -0.47 13.40 -22.92
N LYS A 140 -1.22 14.50 -23.00
CA LYS A 140 -0.69 15.84 -22.73
C LYS A 140 -0.14 15.96 -21.31
N ASP A 141 -0.83 15.39 -20.32
CA ASP A 141 -0.36 15.37 -18.93
C ASP A 141 0.97 14.58 -18.79
N LEU A 142 1.11 13.44 -19.47
CA LEU A 142 2.34 12.63 -19.48
C LEU A 142 3.51 13.33 -20.19
N GLU A 143 3.26 13.96 -21.32
CA GLU A 143 4.25 14.75 -22.05
C GLU A 143 4.72 15.93 -21.20
N GLN A 144 3.79 16.61 -20.51
CA GLN A 144 4.10 17.67 -19.55
C GLN A 144 4.96 17.16 -18.38
N LEU A 145 4.62 15.98 -17.84
CA LEU A 145 5.39 15.33 -16.77
C LEU A 145 6.82 15.05 -17.23
N LEU A 146 7.00 14.43 -18.39
CA LEU A 146 8.31 14.07 -18.92
C LEU A 146 9.16 15.30 -19.28
N ALA A 147 8.53 16.38 -19.73
CA ALA A 147 9.20 17.63 -20.03
C ALA A 147 9.67 18.37 -18.77
N ARG A 148 8.82 18.43 -17.73
CA ARG A 148 9.12 19.17 -16.49
C ARG A 148 9.97 18.37 -15.51
N TYR A 149 9.77 17.05 -15.45
CA TYR A 149 10.36 16.17 -14.44
C TYR A 149 11.05 14.96 -15.10
N PRO A 150 12.02 15.16 -16.00
CA PRO A 150 12.64 14.07 -16.77
C PRO A 150 13.38 13.04 -15.91
N LYS A 151 13.77 13.43 -14.69
CA LYS A 151 14.44 12.62 -13.67
C LYS A 151 13.54 12.29 -12.46
N GLY A 152 12.25 12.66 -12.52
CA GLY A 152 11.27 12.34 -11.49
C GLY A 152 11.03 10.84 -11.38
N ASP A 153 10.56 10.38 -10.23
CA ASP A 153 10.29 8.96 -9.99
C ASP A 153 9.07 8.44 -10.78
N MET A 154 8.19 9.34 -11.20
CA MET A 154 7.10 9.03 -12.13
C MET A 154 7.51 9.05 -13.61
N ALA A 155 8.69 9.56 -13.98
CA ALA A 155 9.09 9.65 -15.39
C ALA A 155 9.17 8.27 -16.09
N PRO A 156 9.71 7.19 -15.49
CA PRO A 156 9.66 5.86 -16.10
C PRO A 156 8.24 5.37 -16.36
N LYS A 157 7.34 5.54 -15.37
CA LYS A 157 5.93 5.15 -15.47
C LYS A 157 5.17 5.98 -16.51
N ALA A 158 5.51 7.26 -16.62
CA ALA A 158 4.91 8.14 -17.62
C ALA A 158 5.28 7.72 -19.05
N ARG A 159 6.51 7.27 -19.29
CA ARG A 159 6.91 6.71 -20.60
C ARG A 159 6.16 5.43 -20.92
N GLU A 160 5.99 4.55 -19.93
CA GLU A 160 5.24 3.31 -20.09
C GLU A 160 3.77 3.59 -20.41
N LEU A 161 3.09 4.44 -19.64
CA LEU A 161 1.70 4.78 -19.89
C LEU A 161 1.51 5.54 -21.22
N LEU A 162 2.49 6.37 -21.61
CA LEU A 162 2.47 7.05 -22.91
C LEU A 162 2.61 6.07 -24.07
N ALA A 163 3.41 5.01 -23.91
CA ALA A 163 3.52 3.94 -24.88
C ALA A 163 2.22 3.11 -24.96
N ASP A 164 1.59 2.82 -23.81
CA ASP A 164 0.29 2.12 -23.73
C ASP A 164 -0.82 2.90 -24.45
N LEU A 165 -0.82 4.24 -24.38
CA LEU A 165 -1.76 5.10 -25.11
C LEU A 165 -1.54 5.11 -26.64
N GLY A 166 -0.49 4.46 -27.14
CA GLY A 166 -0.15 4.37 -28.56
C GLY A 166 0.35 5.69 -29.16
N PRO A 167 0.35 5.87 -30.49
CA PRO A 167 0.62 7.16 -31.12
C PRO A 167 -0.58 8.11 -31.00
N ALA A 168 -0.32 9.42 -31.02
CA ALA A 168 -1.38 10.42 -31.08
C ALA A 168 -2.23 10.19 -32.35
N ARG A 169 -3.48 9.78 -32.17
CA ARG A 169 -4.42 9.65 -33.30
C ARG A 169 -4.59 11.04 -33.90
N LYS A 170 -4.15 11.23 -35.14
CA LYS A 170 -4.47 12.44 -35.92
C LYS A 170 -5.99 12.51 -36.00
N GLY A 171 -6.56 13.60 -35.46
CA GLY A 171 -7.99 13.72 -35.23
C GLY A 171 -8.81 13.41 -36.49
N THR A 172 -9.65 12.39 -36.40
CA THR A 172 -10.94 12.40 -37.08
C THR A 172 -11.95 12.81 -36.03
N ALA A 173 -12.70 13.87 -36.30
CA ALA A 173 -13.78 14.31 -35.45
C ALA A 173 -14.78 13.15 -35.30
N VAL A 174 -14.91 12.60 -34.09
CA VAL A 174 -15.95 11.62 -33.79
C VAL A 174 -17.24 12.41 -33.59
N ALA A 175 -18.11 12.38 -34.60
CA ALA A 175 -19.49 12.78 -34.44
C ALA A 175 -20.16 11.90 -33.38
N ALA A 176 -20.88 12.52 -32.46
CA ALA A 176 -21.63 11.84 -31.41
C ALA A 176 -22.63 10.84 -32.03
N ALA A 177 -22.49 9.56 -31.67
CA ALA A 177 -23.48 8.54 -32.00
C ALA A 177 -24.65 8.64 -31.02
N ALA A 178 -25.80 9.11 -31.51
CA ALA A 178 -27.10 8.91 -30.89
C ALA A 178 -27.60 7.47 -31.19
N PRO A 179 -28.45 6.86 -30.34
CA PRO A 179 -28.88 5.48 -30.52
C PRO A 179 -29.96 5.41 -31.61
N ALA A 180 -29.74 4.60 -32.64
CA ALA A 180 -30.72 4.37 -33.70
C ALA A 180 -31.64 3.19 -33.34
N ILE A 181 -32.93 3.49 -33.29
CA ILE A 181 -34.05 2.55 -33.21
C ILE A 181 -34.13 1.74 -34.52
N SER A 182 -34.36 0.44 -34.37
CA SER A 182 -34.60 -0.51 -35.46
C SER A 182 -35.98 -0.29 -36.09
N THR A 183 -36.02 -0.02 -37.40
CA THR A 183 -37.12 -0.45 -38.27
C THR A 183 -36.61 -0.75 -39.67
N ALA A 184 -36.94 -1.95 -40.15
CA ALA A 184 -36.66 -2.47 -41.48
C ALA A 184 -37.41 -1.70 -42.59
N SER A 185 -36.78 -1.56 -43.78
CA SER A 185 -37.43 -1.82 -45.07
C SER A 185 -36.41 -1.82 -46.23
N ARG A 186 -36.85 -2.44 -47.33
CA ARG A 186 -36.13 -2.99 -48.49
C ARG A 186 -35.37 -1.98 -49.37
N ALA A 187 -34.35 -2.51 -50.05
CA ALA A 187 -33.68 -2.00 -51.25
C ALA A 187 -34.69 -1.83 -52.45
N PRO A 188 -34.34 -1.25 -53.63
CA PRO A 188 -33.13 -1.59 -54.40
C PRO A 188 -32.44 -0.49 -55.27
N THR A 189 -31.19 -0.81 -55.65
CA THR A 189 -30.50 -0.58 -56.95
C THR A 189 -30.32 0.83 -57.54
N SER A 190 -29.06 1.22 -57.81
CA SER A 190 -28.49 1.27 -59.18
C SER A 190 -27.02 1.73 -59.20
N ALA A 191 -26.30 1.28 -60.23
CA ALA A 191 -24.87 1.33 -60.47
C ALA A 191 -24.33 2.65 -61.09
N SER A 192 -22.99 2.77 -61.11
CA SER A 192 -22.11 3.40 -62.14
C SER A 192 -20.95 4.15 -61.45
N ALA A 193 -19.72 3.62 -61.39
CA ALA A 193 -18.68 3.48 -62.43
C ALA A 193 -17.84 4.74 -62.71
N SER A 194 -16.52 4.50 -62.69
CA SER A 194 -15.43 5.13 -63.46
C SER A 194 -14.38 5.99 -62.73
N ALA A 195 -13.26 5.32 -62.46
CA ALA A 195 -11.86 5.67 -62.78
C ALA A 195 -11.47 7.08 -63.23
N GLN A 196 -10.38 7.62 -62.65
CA GLN A 196 -9.08 7.76 -63.35
C GLN A 196 -7.96 8.29 -62.41
N ALA A 197 -6.79 7.66 -62.50
CA ALA A 197 -5.48 8.22 -62.16
C ALA A 197 -4.88 8.89 -63.42
N PRO A 198 -3.78 9.68 -63.35
CA PRO A 198 -2.44 9.09 -63.23
C PRO A 198 -1.39 9.91 -62.44
N ALA A 199 -0.21 9.28 -62.31
CA ALA A 199 1.05 9.69 -61.67
C ALA A 199 1.66 11.03 -62.21
N LYS A 200 2.75 11.62 -61.69
CA LYS A 200 4.13 11.08 -61.61
C LYS A 200 5.16 12.19 -61.18
N VAL A 201 6.28 11.79 -60.53
CA VAL A 201 7.66 12.42 -60.40
C VAL A 201 7.74 13.80 -59.69
N SER A 202 8.72 14.19 -58.85
CA SER A 202 10.18 13.99 -58.83
C SER A 202 10.79 14.49 -57.51
N ALA A 203 11.88 13.84 -57.04
CA ALA A 203 12.93 14.44 -56.20
C ALA A 203 14.03 15.04 -57.12
N PRO A 204 15.13 15.71 -56.67
CA PRO A 204 16.09 15.23 -55.65
C PRO A 204 16.87 16.28 -54.79
N ALA A 205 17.65 15.77 -53.82
CA ALA A 205 19.03 16.14 -53.36
C ALA A 205 19.37 17.60 -52.93
N SER A 206 20.33 17.97 -52.05
CA SER A 206 21.38 17.35 -51.21
C SER A 206 22.18 18.46 -50.45
N ALA A 207 23.10 18.06 -49.55
CA ALA A 207 24.31 18.76 -49.01
C ALA A 207 24.16 19.45 -47.62
N GLN A 208 24.80 18.94 -46.54
CA GLN A 208 26.18 19.22 -46.01
C GLN A 208 26.34 20.65 -45.46
N ALA A 209 27.14 21.01 -44.45
CA ALA A 209 27.87 20.42 -43.32
C ALA A 209 28.55 21.63 -42.62
N SER A 210 28.74 21.65 -41.30
CA SER A 210 29.94 22.23 -40.66
C SER A 210 29.93 22.14 -39.13
N THR A 211 31.14 21.88 -38.65
CA THR A 211 31.68 21.78 -37.29
C THR A 211 32.21 23.14 -36.78
N ALA A 212 32.22 23.38 -35.46
CA ALA A 212 33.31 24.10 -34.76
C ALA A 212 33.19 23.97 -33.23
N THR A 213 34.31 24.18 -32.56
CA THR A 213 34.75 23.66 -31.25
C THR A 213 35.07 24.81 -30.27
N ALA A 214 35.24 24.47 -28.97
CA ALA A 214 36.03 25.17 -27.93
C ALA A 214 35.39 26.44 -27.32
N GLN A 215 35.61 26.88 -26.07
CA GLN A 215 36.48 26.49 -24.94
C GLN A 215 35.98 27.23 -23.67
N ALA A 216 36.45 26.81 -22.49
CA ALA A 216 36.17 27.40 -21.17
C ALA A 216 37.24 28.40 -20.71
N SER A 217 36.89 29.36 -19.84
CA SER A 217 37.79 30.00 -18.86
C SER A 217 37.06 30.93 -17.86
N ASP A 218 37.20 30.61 -16.57
CA ASP A 218 37.50 31.42 -15.37
C ASP A 218 36.75 32.70 -14.91
N LEU A 219 36.62 32.74 -13.56
CA LEU A 219 36.14 33.70 -12.55
C LEU A 219 36.95 35.04 -12.48
N PRO A 220 36.63 36.10 -11.65
CA PRO A 220 36.07 36.07 -10.27
C PRO A 220 35.19 37.25 -9.71
N SER A 221 34.59 36.98 -8.54
CA SER A 221 34.27 37.79 -7.31
C SER A 221 34.21 39.34 -7.35
N ASN A 222 33.14 39.98 -6.80
CA ASN A 222 33.00 40.39 -5.38
C ASN A 222 31.82 41.39 -5.10
N ALA A 223 31.38 41.44 -3.83
CA ALA A 223 30.71 42.54 -3.08
C ALA A 223 29.16 42.76 -3.10
N ALA A 224 28.61 42.91 -1.88
CA ALA A 224 27.27 43.36 -1.46
C ALA A 224 27.35 44.81 -0.90
N PRO A 225 26.35 45.41 -0.18
CA PRO A 225 24.90 45.19 -0.07
C PRO A 225 24.06 46.49 -0.24
N SER A 226 22.72 46.44 -0.24
CA SER A 226 21.86 47.59 0.09
C SER A 226 20.47 47.16 0.59
N THR A 227 19.98 47.95 1.54
CA THR A 227 18.77 47.83 2.36
C THR A 227 17.52 48.38 1.65
N ARG A 228 16.31 48.01 2.11
CA ARG A 228 15.30 48.89 2.77
C ARG A 228 13.83 48.45 2.54
N SER A 229 13.07 48.51 3.66
CA SER A 229 11.67 48.97 3.85
C SER A 229 10.45 48.19 3.33
N GLU A 230 9.61 47.78 4.29
CA GLU A 230 8.15 47.58 4.17
C GLU A 230 7.38 48.92 4.07
N PRO A 231 6.08 48.85 3.74
CA PRO A 231 5.10 49.65 4.48
C PRO A 231 3.80 48.92 4.87
N SER A 232 3.21 49.47 5.93
CA SER A 232 1.96 49.16 6.64
C SER A 232 0.66 49.51 5.89
N ALA A 233 -0.47 48.91 6.30
CA ALA A 233 -1.81 49.48 6.12
C ALA A 233 -2.79 49.02 7.22
N GLU A 234 -3.69 49.94 7.57
CA GLU A 234 -4.61 50.02 8.72
C GLU A 234 -6.06 49.50 8.38
N PRO A 235 -7.09 49.58 9.28
CA PRO A 235 -8.02 48.47 9.55
C PRO A 235 -9.46 48.68 9.03
N ALA A 236 -10.30 47.64 9.14
CA ALA A 236 -11.73 47.71 8.81
C ALA A 236 -12.66 47.29 9.98
N ALA A 237 -13.78 48.01 10.00
CA ALA A 237 -14.89 48.14 10.94
C ALA A 237 -15.66 46.89 11.43
N ASP A 238 -16.40 47.16 12.51
CA ASP A 238 -17.25 46.36 13.40
C ASP A 238 -18.69 46.10 12.86
N VAL A 239 -19.26 44.92 13.15
CA VAL A 239 -20.70 44.59 13.02
C VAL A 239 -21.11 43.61 14.15
N PRO A 240 -22.27 43.78 14.82
CA PRO A 240 -22.57 43.18 16.12
C PRO A 240 -23.15 41.77 16.07
N GLY A 241 -22.90 41.02 17.14
CA GLY A 241 -23.10 39.58 17.26
C GLY A 241 -24.53 39.07 17.49
N ALA A 242 -24.72 37.83 17.03
CA ALA A 242 -25.77 36.92 17.50
C ALA A 242 -25.09 35.73 18.21
N LYS A 243 -25.46 35.49 19.47
CA LYS A 243 -24.97 34.35 20.28
C LYS A 243 -25.55 33.05 19.73
N LEU A 244 -24.68 32.08 19.39
CA LEU A 244 -25.06 30.70 19.14
C LEU A 244 -25.34 29.97 20.48
N PRO A 245 -26.36 29.09 20.53
CA PRO A 245 -26.71 28.35 21.74
C PRO A 245 -25.65 27.32 22.10
N SER A 246 -25.58 26.97 23.39
CA SER A 246 -24.59 26.02 23.90
C SER A 246 -24.97 24.57 23.53
N ALA A 247 -23.99 23.67 23.59
CA ALA A 247 -24.19 22.24 23.33
C ALA A 247 -25.25 21.60 24.27
N ALA A 248 -25.49 22.19 25.45
CA ALA A 248 -26.52 21.74 26.37
C ALA A 248 -27.94 22.08 25.88
N ASP A 249 -28.11 23.23 25.21
CA ASP A 249 -29.39 23.68 24.66
C ASP A 249 -29.82 22.84 23.43
N ILE A 250 -28.84 22.30 22.70
CA ILE A 250 -29.06 21.40 21.57
C ILE A 250 -29.50 20.01 22.05
N LEU A 251 -28.87 19.52 23.12
CA LEU A 251 -29.18 18.19 23.69
C LEU A 251 -30.57 18.13 24.35
N ALA A 252 -31.03 19.21 24.97
CA ALA A 252 -32.37 19.28 25.56
C ALA A 252 -33.51 19.28 24.51
N SER A 253 -33.21 19.61 23.24
CA SER A 253 -34.22 19.68 22.16
C SER A 253 -34.47 18.34 21.44
N LEU A 254 -33.66 17.31 21.71
CA LEU A 254 -33.71 16.02 21.01
C LEU A 254 -34.52 14.94 21.74
N ASP A 255 -34.85 15.14 23.03
CA ASP A 255 -35.56 14.15 23.86
C ASP A 255 -37.09 14.33 23.89
N SER A 256 -37.64 15.30 23.15
CA SER A 256 -39.10 15.49 23.04
C SER A 256 -39.57 15.48 21.60
N ARG A 257 -39.74 14.28 21.05
CA ARG A 257 -40.79 13.96 20.06
C ARG A 257 -40.89 12.45 19.92
N GLY A 258 -41.96 11.92 20.50
CA GLY A 258 -42.21 10.50 20.67
C GLY A 258 -42.58 9.73 19.41
N ALA A 259 -42.39 8.41 19.56
CA ALA A 259 -43.20 7.29 19.07
C ALA A 259 -44.32 7.59 18.05
N ASP A 260 -44.23 7.00 16.86
CA ASP A 260 -45.15 5.92 16.47
C ASP A 260 -44.72 5.18 15.18
N ALA A 261 -45.07 3.88 15.13
CA ALA A 261 -45.01 2.91 14.02
C ALA A 261 -43.63 2.49 13.44
N LYS A 262 -43.15 1.29 13.86
CA LYS A 262 -42.02 0.56 13.20
C LYS A 262 -42.43 0.07 11.80
N ARG A 263 -41.58 0.31 10.81
CA ARG A 263 -41.71 -0.23 9.44
C ARG A 263 -41.19 -1.68 9.39
N PRO A 264 -41.70 -2.55 8.48
CA PRO A 264 -41.35 -3.98 8.41
C PRO A 264 -39.85 -4.28 8.20
N GLU A 265 -39.09 -3.28 7.77
CA GLU A 265 -37.69 -3.35 7.36
C GLU A 265 -36.74 -3.34 8.57
N ASP A 266 -37.20 -2.79 9.70
CA ASP A 266 -36.42 -2.71 10.95
C ASP A 266 -36.46 -4.02 11.77
N ILE A 267 -37.43 -4.91 11.50
CA ILE A 267 -37.54 -6.23 12.13
C ILE A 267 -36.54 -7.21 11.48
N ALA A 268 -36.13 -6.98 10.24
CA ALA A 268 -35.18 -7.84 9.53
C ALA A 268 -33.71 -7.63 9.97
N LEU A 269 -33.36 -6.47 10.54
CA LEU A 269 -31.98 -6.20 10.98
C LEU A 269 -31.65 -6.71 12.40
N GLU A 270 -32.62 -6.81 13.31
CA GLU A 270 -32.37 -7.38 14.65
C GLU A 270 -32.17 -8.90 14.62
N VAL A 271 -32.65 -9.58 13.57
CA VAL A 271 -32.49 -11.04 13.39
C VAL A 271 -31.09 -11.43 12.89
N ASP A 272 -30.32 -10.50 12.30
CA ASP A 272 -28.96 -10.77 11.81
C ASP A 272 -27.85 -10.27 12.75
N LEU A 273 -28.08 -9.22 13.55
CA LEU A 273 -27.14 -8.79 14.59
C LEU A 273 -27.08 -9.76 15.79
N ALA A 274 -28.16 -10.51 16.04
CA ALA A 274 -28.18 -11.58 17.05
C ALA A 274 -27.41 -12.85 16.60
N LYS A 275 -27.22 -13.06 15.29
CA LYS A 275 -26.49 -14.22 14.75
C LYS A 275 -24.97 -14.04 14.81
N ASP A 276 -24.48 -12.81 14.66
CA ASP A 276 -23.04 -12.53 14.71
C ASP A 276 -22.48 -12.46 16.16
N GLN A 277 -23.32 -12.18 17.15
CA GLN A 277 -22.94 -12.31 18.57
C GLN A 277 -22.93 -13.77 19.07
N ALA A 278 -23.44 -14.72 18.27
CA ALA A 278 -23.36 -16.15 18.58
C ALA A 278 -22.02 -16.77 18.16
N ALA A 279 -21.23 -16.12 17.30
CA ALA A 279 -19.93 -16.61 16.85
C ALA A 279 -18.80 -16.54 17.91
N SER A 280 -19.09 -15.98 19.10
CA SER A 280 -18.21 -16.00 20.27
C SER A 280 -18.69 -16.94 21.40
N LYS A 281 -19.76 -17.70 21.18
CA LYS A 281 -20.09 -18.89 22.00
C LYS A 281 -19.72 -20.13 21.19
N GLY A 282 -19.17 -21.13 21.88
CA GLY A 282 -18.64 -22.35 21.26
C GLY A 282 -19.57 -22.98 20.23
N LEU A 283 -18.97 -23.74 19.29
CA LEU A 283 -19.64 -24.38 18.16
C LEU A 283 -20.96 -25.07 18.59
N ASP A 284 -22.02 -24.80 17.83
CA ASP A 284 -23.35 -25.39 17.97
C ASP A 284 -23.28 -26.94 18.02
N PRO A 285 -23.75 -27.58 19.11
CA PRO A 285 -23.77 -29.04 19.27
C PRO A 285 -24.48 -29.78 18.13
N ALA A 286 -25.51 -29.20 17.51
CA ALA A 286 -26.22 -29.82 16.40
C ALA A 286 -25.36 -29.89 15.13
N ARG A 287 -24.52 -28.87 14.92
CA ARG A 287 -23.56 -28.81 13.81
C ARG A 287 -22.38 -29.76 14.04
N MET A 288 -21.97 -29.94 15.29
CA MET A 288 -20.96 -30.93 15.68
C MET A 288 -21.43 -32.36 15.46
N GLN A 289 -22.69 -32.67 15.81
CA GLN A 289 -23.29 -33.98 15.59
C GLN A 289 -23.42 -34.30 14.09
N ALA A 290 -23.89 -33.35 13.27
CA ALA A 290 -23.99 -33.53 11.83
C ALA A 290 -22.63 -33.79 11.14
N LEU A 291 -21.52 -33.24 11.69
CA LEU A 291 -20.15 -33.48 11.22
C LEU A 291 -19.60 -34.84 11.69
N GLN A 292 -19.96 -35.30 12.88
CA GLN A 292 -19.60 -36.63 13.38
C GLN A 292 -20.33 -37.74 12.60
N ASP A 293 -21.62 -37.53 12.30
CA ASP A 293 -22.45 -38.47 11.56
C ASP A 293 -22.00 -38.61 10.09
N ALA A 294 -21.43 -37.54 9.50
CA ALA A 294 -20.97 -37.53 8.11
C ALA A 294 -19.59 -38.20 7.88
N VAL A 295 -18.76 -38.34 8.92
CA VAL A 295 -17.34 -38.76 8.77
C VAL A 295 -17.03 -40.09 9.48
N GLY A 296 -17.96 -40.66 10.25
CA GLY A 296 -17.85 -42.05 10.71
C GLY A 296 -16.68 -42.32 11.67
N GLY A 297 -16.37 -41.37 12.55
CA GLY A 297 -15.36 -41.50 13.61
C GLY A 297 -15.25 -40.24 14.47
N GLU A 298 -14.69 -40.36 15.69
CA GLU A 298 -14.49 -39.23 16.61
C GLU A 298 -13.55 -38.17 16.00
N ILE A 299 -14.11 -37.13 15.38
CA ILE A 299 -13.37 -35.93 15.01
C ILE A 299 -13.05 -35.16 16.29
N THR A 300 -11.77 -35.05 16.66
CA THR A 300 -11.36 -34.17 17.75
C THR A 300 -11.64 -32.71 17.39
N LEU A 301 -12.08 -31.89 18.35
CA LEU A 301 -12.33 -30.45 18.15
C LEU A 301 -11.15 -29.73 17.47
N SER A 302 -9.92 -30.20 17.74
CA SER A 302 -8.67 -29.72 17.13
C SER A 302 -8.55 -29.99 15.62
N LEU A 303 -9.12 -31.09 15.13
CA LEU A 303 -9.19 -31.42 13.71
C LEU A 303 -10.30 -30.62 13.02
N ALA A 304 -11.44 -30.42 13.69
CA ALA A 304 -12.54 -29.59 13.20
C ALA A 304 -12.19 -28.08 13.18
N ALA A 305 -11.30 -27.63 14.06
CA ALA A 305 -10.83 -26.24 14.15
C ALA A 305 -9.56 -25.94 13.31
N GLY A 306 -9.02 -26.92 12.57
CA GLY A 306 -7.86 -26.71 11.69
C GLY A 306 -6.52 -26.48 12.40
N LEU A 307 -6.35 -26.97 13.63
CA LEU A 307 -5.20 -26.64 14.49
C LEU A 307 -3.97 -27.56 14.31
N LYS A 308 -4.11 -28.66 13.57
CA LYS A 308 -3.02 -29.60 13.30
C LYS A 308 -2.37 -29.32 11.94
N VAL A 309 -1.09 -28.97 11.95
CA VAL A 309 -0.30 -28.78 10.71
C VAL A 309 0.05 -30.14 10.14
N LYS A 310 -0.39 -30.41 8.91
CA LYS A 310 -0.10 -31.65 8.16
C LYS A 310 0.69 -31.39 6.89
N ARG A 311 0.44 -30.27 6.23
CA ARG A 311 1.02 -29.96 4.92
C ARG A 311 1.75 -28.62 4.93
N VAL A 312 3.01 -28.64 4.50
CA VAL A 312 3.83 -27.43 4.35
C VAL A 312 4.23 -27.27 2.88
N VAL A 313 4.03 -26.08 2.34
CA VAL A 313 4.56 -25.72 1.02
C VAL A 313 5.78 -24.84 1.22
N ILE A 314 6.90 -25.27 0.64
CA ILE A 314 8.13 -24.49 0.58
C ILE A 314 8.27 -23.90 -0.82
N ASP A 315 8.41 -22.60 -0.89
CA ASP A 315 8.68 -21.88 -2.11
C ASP A 315 10.18 -21.61 -2.26
N ALA A 316 10.78 -22.15 -3.34
CA ALA A 316 12.15 -21.80 -3.70
C ALA A 316 12.12 -20.54 -4.58
N GLY A 317 12.51 -19.39 -4.02
CA GLY A 317 12.48 -18.09 -4.70
C GLY A 317 13.16 -18.11 -6.07
N HIS A 318 12.68 -17.28 -7.00
CA HIS A 318 13.17 -17.16 -8.39
C HIS A 318 13.09 -18.48 -9.20
N GLY A 319 13.83 -18.58 -10.30
CA GLY A 319 13.92 -19.77 -11.15
C GLY A 319 13.80 -19.48 -12.65
N GLY A 320 14.39 -20.34 -13.46
CA GLY A 320 14.43 -20.23 -14.92
C GLY A 320 15.09 -18.92 -15.36
N LYS A 321 14.30 -18.08 -16.07
CA LYS A 321 14.73 -16.76 -16.57
C LYS A 321 14.97 -15.74 -15.46
N ASP A 322 14.37 -15.93 -14.30
CA ASP A 322 14.59 -15.09 -13.14
C ASP A 322 15.71 -15.69 -12.30
N THR A 323 16.88 -15.06 -12.34
CA THR A 323 18.07 -15.53 -11.63
C THR A 323 18.08 -15.14 -10.16
N GLY A 324 17.23 -14.19 -9.76
CA GLY A 324 17.41 -13.43 -8.54
C GLY A 324 18.74 -12.68 -8.52
N ALA A 325 19.27 -12.42 -7.32
CA ALA A 325 20.58 -11.82 -7.13
C ALA A 325 21.70 -12.69 -7.72
N ILE A 326 22.78 -12.03 -8.15
CA ILE A 326 23.97 -12.67 -8.68
C ILE A 326 25.18 -12.23 -7.85
N ALA A 327 25.90 -13.18 -7.29
CA ALA A 327 27.16 -12.94 -6.59
C ALA A 327 28.27 -12.52 -7.57
N ARG A 328 29.35 -11.95 -7.04
CA ARG A 328 30.53 -11.59 -7.84
C ARG A 328 31.19 -12.77 -8.56
N ASP A 329 31.06 -13.97 -8.00
CA ASP A 329 31.61 -15.21 -8.55
C ASP A 329 30.64 -15.92 -9.51
N GLY A 330 29.51 -15.30 -9.85
CA GLY A 330 28.49 -15.86 -10.76
C GLY A 330 27.47 -16.77 -10.09
N THR A 331 27.53 -16.95 -8.77
CA THR A 331 26.50 -17.72 -8.05
C THR A 331 25.14 -17.02 -8.17
N HIS A 332 24.12 -17.75 -8.62
CA HIS A 332 22.75 -17.23 -8.68
C HIS A 332 21.95 -17.58 -7.42
N GLU A 333 21.11 -16.65 -7.00
CA GLU A 333 20.18 -16.85 -5.90
C GLU A 333 19.24 -18.04 -6.13
N LYS A 334 18.69 -18.17 -7.35
CA LYS A 334 17.77 -19.28 -7.70
C LYS A 334 18.32 -20.68 -7.43
N ASP A 335 19.64 -20.86 -7.50
CA ASP A 335 20.31 -22.14 -7.29
C ASP A 335 20.45 -22.42 -5.79
N LEU A 336 20.80 -21.39 -5.01
CA LEU A 336 20.89 -21.45 -3.56
C LEU A 336 19.52 -21.69 -2.91
N THR A 337 18.49 -20.96 -3.33
CA THR A 337 17.13 -21.10 -2.78
C THR A 337 16.58 -22.51 -3.03
N LEU A 338 16.81 -23.08 -4.22
CA LEU A 338 16.41 -24.46 -4.53
C LEU A 338 17.14 -25.50 -3.66
N ALA A 339 18.46 -25.32 -3.49
CA ALA A 339 19.26 -26.24 -2.67
C ALA A 339 18.81 -26.21 -1.20
N ILE A 340 18.62 -25.02 -0.63
CA ILE A 340 18.13 -24.84 0.74
C ILE A 340 16.71 -25.39 0.90
N ALA A 341 15.81 -25.12 -0.04
CA ALA A 341 14.44 -25.62 0.00
C ALA A 341 14.36 -27.15 -0.01
N LYS A 342 15.21 -27.83 -0.81
CA LYS A 342 15.29 -29.30 -0.82
C LYS A 342 15.76 -29.87 0.52
N LYS A 343 16.76 -29.25 1.15
CA LYS A 343 17.23 -29.64 2.48
C LYS A 343 16.17 -29.41 3.55
N LEU A 344 15.48 -28.26 3.50
CA LEU A 344 14.38 -27.95 4.41
C LEU A 344 13.25 -28.97 4.27
N LYS A 345 12.90 -29.36 3.03
CA LYS A 345 11.93 -30.42 2.76
C LYS A 345 12.31 -31.72 3.45
N THR A 346 13.56 -32.15 3.35
CA THR A 346 14.05 -33.37 4.01
C THR A 346 13.83 -33.29 5.52
N HIS A 347 14.25 -32.18 6.17
CA HIS A 347 14.10 -32.02 7.62
C HIS A 347 12.65 -31.92 8.08
N LEU A 348 11.77 -31.23 7.34
CA LEU A 348 10.36 -31.15 7.70
C LEU A 348 9.61 -32.46 7.48
N SER A 349 10.01 -33.26 6.48
CA SER A 349 9.39 -34.56 6.21
C SER A 349 9.62 -35.57 7.34
N THR A 350 10.72 -35.45 8.11
CA THR A 350 10.98 -36.33 9.26
C THR A 350 10.01 -36.08 10.42
N LEU A 351 9.30 -34.95 10.42
CA LEU A 351 8.26 -34.61 11.39
C LEU A 351 6.90 -35.26 11.06
N GLY A 352 6.84 -36.07 9.99
CA GLY A 352 5.58 -36.68 9.52
C GLY A 352 4.70 -35.71 8.72
N LEU A 353 5.25 -34.59 8.28
CA LEU A 353 4.56 -33.59 7.46
C LEU A 353 4.61 -33.96 5.97
N GLU A 354 3.53 -33.67 5.25
CA GLU A 354 3.55 -33.66 3.79
C GLU A 354 4.20 -32.36 3.30
N VAL A 355 5.36 -32.46 2.66
CA VAL A 355 6.13 -31.28 2.26
C VAL A 355 6.24 -31.19 0.74
N LEU A 356 5.67 -30.12 0.19
CA LEU A 356 5.64 -29.83 -1.25
C LEU A 356 6.54 -28.65 -1.57
N LEU A 357 7.19 -28.70 -2.73
CA LEU A 357 7.96 -27.56 -3.26
C LEU A 357 7.17 -26.89 -4.37
N THR A 358 7.17 -25.56 -4.45
CA THR A 358 6.62 -24.84 -5.62
C THR A 358 7.36 -25.24 -6.89
N ARG A 359 8.68 -25.42 -6.81
CA ARG A 359 9.54 -26.00 -7.86
C ARG A 359 10.60 -26.92 -7.27
N ASP A 360 10.91 -28.01 -8.00
CA ASP A 360 11.95 -28.98 -7.68
C ASP A 360 13.14 -28.95 -8.66
N ARG A 361 13.05 -28.09 -9.68
CA ARG A 361 14.01 -27.87 -10.75
C ARG A 361 14.13 -26.38 -11.10
N ASP A 362 15.03 -26.05 -12.02
CA ASP A 362 15.24 -24.67 -12.46
C ASP A 362 14.17 -24.24 -13.49
N VAL A 363 12.99 -23.86 -12.98
CA VAL A 363 11.87 -23.34 -13.78
C VAL A 363 11.38 -22.03 -13.20
N PHE A 364 10.93 -21.14 -14.09
CA PHE A 364 10.30 -19.88 -13.69
C PHE A 364 8.86 -20.14 -13.24
N LEU A 365 8.49 -19.56 -12.09
CA LEU A 365 7.12 -19.46 -11.61
C LEU A 365 6.85 -17.99 -11.26
N SER A 366 5.72 -17.46 -11.72
CA SER A 366 5.23 -16.15 -11.30
C SER A 366 4.92 -16.14 -9.80
N LEU A 367 4.89 -14.96 -9.19
CA LEU A 367 4.64 -14.82 -7.75
C LEU A 367 3.24 -15.33 -7.39
N GLU A 368 2.27 -15.16 -8.29
CA GLU A 368 0.88 -15.60 -8.12
C GLU A 368 0.74 -17.12 -8.22
N GLU A 369 1.51 -17.77 -9.09
CA GLU A 369 1.49 -19.24 -9.21
C GLU A 369 2.01 -19.91 -7.93
N ARG A 370 2.94 -19.28 -7.22
CA ARG A 370 3.53 -19.82 -5.97
C ARG A 370 2.49 -19.90 -4.85
N THR A 371 1.76 -18.81 -4.60
CA THR A 371 0.69 -18.80 -3.58
C THR A 371 -0.54 -19.56 -4.03
N ARG A 372 -0.91 -19.51 -5.32
CA ARG A 372 -1.98 -20.33 -5.88
C ARG A 372 -1.70 -21.82 -5.67
N PHE A 373 -0.49 -22.29 -5.98
CA PHE A 373 -0.08 -23.66 -5.73
C PHE A 373 -0.27 -24.05 -4.25
N ALA A 374 0.14 -23.19 -3.32
CA ALA A 374 -0.04 -23.46 -1.89
C ALA A 374 -1.50 -23.55 -1.47
N ASN A 375 -2.34 -22.64 -1.99
CA ASN A 375 -3.78 -22.61 -1.74
C ASN A 375 -4.49 -23.84 -2.33
N ASP A 376 -4.18 -24.22 -3.57
CA ASP A 376 -4.78 -25.37 -4.27
C ASP A 376 -4.38 -26.70 -3.61
N LYS A 377 -3.20 -26.73 -2.99
CA LYS A 377 -2.75 -27.85 -2.17
C LYS A 377 -3.29 -27.79 -0.75
N HIS A 378 -4.12 -26.81 -0.38
CA HIS A 378 -4.62 -26.66 0.99
C HIS A 378 -3.49 -26.76 2.02
N ALA A 379 -2.38 -26.06 1.77
CA ALA A 379 -1.25 -26.07 2.69
C ALA A 379 -1.62 -25.41 4.03
N ASP A 380 -1.10 -25.96 5.12
CA ASP A 380 -1.27 -25.40 6.47
C ASP A 380 -0.22 -24.33 6.77
N LEU A 381 0.93 -24.34 6.08
CA LEU A 381 1.98 -23.33 6.17
C LEU A 381 2.62 -23.08 4.81
N PHE A 382 3.04 -21.84 4.57
CA PHE A 382 3.81 -21.42 3.40
C PHE A 382 5.13 -20.75 3.81
N ILE A 383 6.24 -21.25 3.28
CA ILE A 383 7.58 -20.75 3.60
C ILE A 383 8.32 -20.45 2.29
N SER A 384 8.54 -19.17 1.97
CA SER A 384 9.33 -18.76 0.82
C SER A 384 10.79 -18.51 1.22
N ILE A 385 11.73 -19.07 0.47
CA ILE A 385 13.18 -19.01 0.73
C ILE A 385 13.84 -18.10 -0.30
N HIS A 386 14.54 -17.08 0.19
CA HIS A 386 15.27 -16.08 -0.60
C HIS A 386 16.69 -15.84 -0.05
N VAL A 387 17.51 -15.16 -0.84
CA VAL A 387 18.85 -14.69 -0.48
C VAL A 387 19.02 -13.24 -0.89
N ASN A 388 19.01 -12.35 0.09
CA ASN A 388 19.01 -10.93 -0.11
C ASN A 388 20.22 -10.40 -0.90
N ALA A 389 20.11 -9.18 -1.40
CA ALA A 389 21.20 -8.39 -1.95
C ALA A 389 21.08 -6.93 -1.53
N ALA A 390 22.20 -6.26 -1.25
CA ALA A 390 22.21 -4.85 -0.94
C ALA A 390 23.21 -4.08 -1.82
N ALA A 391 22.98 -2.78 -1.95
CA ALA A 391 23.95 -1.86 -2.53
C ALA A 391 25.23 -1.84 -1.67
N ASN A 392 25.07 -1.79 -0.35
CA ASN A 392 26.16 -1.96 0.59
C ASN A 392 26.58 -3.44 0.67
N LYS A 393 27.71 -3.77 0.04
CA LYS A 393 28.27 -5.14 0.01
C LYS A 393 28.80 -5.63 1.36
N LYS A 394 28.77 -4.79 2.41
CA LYS A 394 29.07 -5.17 3.80
C LYS A 394 27.83 -5.57 4.60
N ALA A 395 26.61 -5.45 4.02
CA ALA A 395 25.40 -5.93 4.69
C ALA A 395 25.53 -7.43 4.98
N THR A 396 25.09 -7.84 6.16
CA THR A 396 25.07 -9.25 6.60
C THR A 396 23.89 -9.54 7.50
N GLY A 397 23.49 -10.81 7.54
CA GLY A 397 22.52 -11.32 8.49
C GLY A 397 21.30 -11.95 7.85
N ILE A 398 20.49 -12.54 8.72
CA ILE A 398 19.27 -13.27 8.38
C ILE A 398 18.08 -12.42 8.83
N GLU A 399 17.04 -12.33 8.01
CA GLU A 399 15.78 -11.66 8.33
C GLU A 399 14.60 -12.48 7.83
N THR A 400 13.47 -12.39 8.53
CA THR A 400 12.24 -13.07 8.15
C THR A 400 11.11 -12.04 8.02
N TYR A 401 10.31 -12.15 6.98
CA TYR A 401 9.26 -11.21 6.64
C TYR A 401 7.87 -11.84 6.73
N THR A 402 6.92 -11.04 7.20
CA THR A 402 5.48 -11.28 7.09
C THR A 402 4.84 -10.22 6.20
N LEU A 403 3.64 -10.49 5.69
CA LEU A 403 2.92 -9.52 4.87
C LEU A 403 2.45 -8.34 5.75
N ASN A 404 2.78 -7.11 5.36
CA ASN A 404 2.15 -5.89 5.87
C ASN A 404 2.33 -4.76 4.83
N LEU A 405 1.35 -3.86 4.78
CA LEU A 405 1.34 -2.65 3.96
C LEU A 405 2.12 -1.49 4.59
N ASN A 406 2.29 -1.49 5.91
CA ASN A 406 3.02 -0.46 6.65
C ASN A 406 4.39 -0.99 7.07
N SER A 407 5.42 -0.52 6.38
CA SER A 407 6.78 -1.05 6.51
C SER A 407 7.82 0.06 6.42
N ASP A 408 9.01 -0.19 6.97
CA ASP A 408 10.11 0.76 6.83
C ASP A 408 10.62 0.87 5.38
N ARG A 409 11.40 1.92 5.11
CA ARG A 409 11.92 2.21 3.75
C ARG A 409 12.83 1.11 3.20
N TYR A 410 13.52 0.35 4.04
CA TYR A 410 14.39 -0.74 3.59
C TYR A 410 13.55 -1.96 3.18
N ALA A 411 12.60 -2.36 4.02
CA ALA A 411 11.63 -3.42 3.74
C ALA A 411 10.83 -3.15 2.45
N MET A 412 10.42 -1.90 2.21
CA MET A 412 9.72 -1.52 0.98
C MET A 412 10.59 -1.63 -0.28
N ARG A 413 11.87 -1.28 -0.21
CA ARG A 413 12.79 -1.43 -1.35
C ARG A 413 13.09 -2.89 -1.65
N LEU A 414 13.24 -3.71 -0.60
CA LEU A 414 13.42 -5.14 -0.75
C LEU A 414 12.19 -5.78 -1.41
N ALA A 415 11.00 -5.51 -0.88
CA ALA A 415 9.74 -5.96 -1.46
C ALA A 415 9.60 -5.52 -2.92
N ALA A 416 9.88 -4.25 -3.23
CA ALA A 416 9.83 -3.77 -4.61
C ALA A 416 10.78 -4.52 -5.57
N ARG A 417 11.96 -4.94 -5.09
CA ARG A 417 12.89 -5.75 -5.88
C ARG A 417 12.33 -7.15 -6.12
N GLU A 418 11.88 -7.83 -5.06
CA GLU A 418 11.34 -9.19 -5.16
C GLU A 418 10.06 -9.24 -6.00
N ASN A 419 9.27 -8.16 -5.96
CA ASN A 419 8.05 -8.03 -6.73
C ASN A 419 8.28 -7.69 -8.22
N ALA A 420 9.50 -7.28 -8.61
CA ALA A 420 9.80 -6.80 -9.96
C ALA A 420 9.63 -7.86 -11.06
N THR A 421 9.54 -9.13 -10.67
CA THR A 421 9.33 -10.28 -11.56
C THR A 421 7.85 -10.54 -11.86
N SER A 422 6.94 -9.90 -11.11
CA SER A 422 5.50 -9.95 -11.37
C SER A 422 5.12 -9.00 -12.49
N SER A 423 4.33 -9.50 -13.45
CA SER A 423 3.67 -8.68 -14.47
C SER A 423 2.42 -7.94 -13.96
N ARG A 424 2.08 -8.10 -12.68
CA ARG A 424 0.87 -7.56 -12.05
C ARG A 424 1.09 -6.12 -11.61
N ARG A 425 0.32 -5.19 -12.17
CA ARG A 425 0.12 -3.84 -11.60
C ARG A 425 -0.91 -4.00 -10.48
N ILE A 426 -0.55 -3.71 -9.22
CA ILE A 426 -1.50 -3.79 -8.11
C ILE A 426 -2.60 -2.73 -8.30
N GLY A 427 -3.85 -3.18 -8.38
CA GLY A 427 -5.02 -2.31 -8.20
C GLY A 427 -5.37 -2.15 -6.72
N ASP A 428 -6.16 -1.13 -6.36
CA ASP A 428 -6.53 -0.89 -4.96
C ASP A 428 -7.24 -2.11 -4.32
N LEU A 429 -7.89 -2.97 -5.10
CA LEU A 429 -8.49 -4.22 -4.65
C LEU A 429 -7.46 -5.23 -4.12
N GLU A 430 -6.28 -5.37 -4.73
CA GLU A 430 -5.23 -6.26 -4.22
C GLU A 430 -4.52 -5.68 -3.00
N LEU A 431 -4.43 -4.35 -2.89
CA LEU A 431 -4.02 -3.68 -1.64
C LEU A 431 -5.05 -3.92 -0.53
N ILE A 432 -6.34 -3.84 -0.84
CA ILE A 432 -7.44 -4.14 0.09
C ILE A 432 -7.47 -5.64 0.46
N LEU A 433 -7.20 -6.55 -0.48
CA LEU A 433 -7.09 -7.98 -0.21
C LEU A 433 -5.83 -8.33 0.57
N ALA A 434 -4.71 -7.64 0.34
CA ALA A 434 -3.52 -7.76 1.17
C ALA A 434 -3.82 -7.28 2.61
N ASP A 435 -4.51 -6.14 2.77
CA ASP A 435 -4.96 -5.59 4.06
C ASP A 435 -5.91 -6.55 4.80
N LEU A 436 -6.85 -7.17 4.07
CA LEU A 436 -7.79 -8.15 4.60
C LEU A 436 -7.11 -9.51 4.93
N ALA A 437 -6.18 -9.96 4.09
CA ALA A 437 -5.36 -11.16 4.34
C ALA A 437 -4.47 -10.98 5.57
N THR A 438 -4.04 -9.75 5.88
CA THR A 438 -3.37 -9.41 7.13
C THR A 438 -4.24 -9.52 8.39
N LYS A 439 -5.52 -9.91 8.32
CA LYS A 439 -6.37 -10.03 9.51
C LYS A 439 -6.66 -11.47 9.96
N ALA A 440 -6.55 -12.46 9.07
CA ALA A 440 -6.88 -13.85 9.40
C ALA A 440 -5.68 -14.71 9.83
N ASN A 441 -4.49 -14.50 9.26
CA ASN A 441 -3.31 -15.37 9.48
C ASN A 441 -2.08 -14.64 10.04
N THR A 442 -2.19 -13.35 10.38
CA THR A 442 -1.03 -12.53 10.74
C THR A 442 -0.38 -12.95 12.04
N ASP A 443 -1.15 -13.27 13.06
CA ASP A 443 -0.58 -13.65 14.36
C ASP A 443 0.21 -14.96 14.27
N ASP A 444 -0.34 -15.96 13.56
CA ASP A 444 0.37 -17.21 13.29
C ASP A 444 1.57 -16.99 12.37
N SER A 445 1.47 -16.14 11.35
CA SER A 445 2.60 -15.81 10.47
C SER A 445 3.72 -15.11 11.24
N VAL A 446 3.38 -14.20 12.15
CA VAL A 446 4.33 -13.49 13.02
C VAL A 446 4.96 -14.45 14.02
N ARG A 447 4.18 -15.35 14.64
CA ARG A 447 4.70 -16.40 15.54
C ARG A 447 5.64 -17.34 14.80
N LEU A 448 5.22 -17.86 13.65
CA LEU A 448 6.04 -18.70 12.77
C LEU A 448 7.34 -17.97 12.42
N ALA A 449 7.27 -16.72 11.97
CA ALA A 449 8.44 -15.92 11.62
C ALA A 449 9.40 -15.75 12.80
N ARG A 450 8.90 -15.44 14.00
CA ARG A 450 9.73 -15.25 15.21
C ARG A 450 10.42 -16.54 15.61
N LEU A 451 9.68 -17.64 15.71
CA LEU A 451 10.23 -18.94 16.10
C LEU A 451 11.26 -19.45 15.07
N SER A 452 10.98 -19.27 13.77
CA SER A 452 11.92 -19.55 12.69
C SER A 452 13.18 -18.69 12.78
N GLN A 453 13.02 -17.37 12.89
CA GLN A 453 14.14 -16.42 13.01
C GLN A 453 15.03 -16.76 14.21
N ASP A 454 14.44 -16.88 15.39
CA ASP A 454 15.16 -17.12 16.66
C ASP A 454 15.91 -18.46 16.62
N ARG A 455 15.30 -19.52 16.07
CA ARG A 455 15.95 -20.82 15.95
C ARG A 455 17.07 -20.83 14.92
N MET A 456 16.88 -20.17 13.78
CA MET A 456 17.95 -20.02 12.80
C MET A 456 19.14 -19.27 13.40
N THR A 457 18.91 -18.09 13.96
CA THR A 457 20.00 -17.24 14.42
C THR A 457 20.68 -17.81 15.66
N SER A 458 19.96 -18.34 16.66
CA SER A 458 20.60 -18.95 17.83
C SER A 458 21.47 -20.15 17.46
N ARG A 459 20.96 -21.09 16.64
CA ARG A 459 21.68 -22.30 16.26
C ARG A 459 22.90 -21.99 15.40
N LEU A 460 22.75 -21.11 14.42
CA LEU A 460 23.86 -20.69 13.56
C LEU A 460 24.91 -19.87 14.33
N ARG A 461 24.51 -18.99 15.24
CA ARG A 461 25.44 -18.24 16.11
C ARG A 461 26.25 -19.17 17.01
N ASN A 462 25.65 -20.24 17.53
CA ASN A 462 26.35 -21.23 18.34
C ASN A 462 27.42 -21.99 17.53
N LYS A 463 27.16 -22.28 16.25
CA LYS A 463 28.09 -23.04 15.40
C LYS A 463 29.15 -22.17 14.71
N TYR A 464 28.79 -20.98 14.25
CA TYR A 464 29.63 -20.12 13.41
C TYR A 464 30.07 -18.81 14.10
N GLY A 465 29.60 -18.54 15.31
CA GLY A 465 29.93 -17.36 16.10
C GLY A 465 28.94 -16.20 15.93
N ALA A 466 28.69 -15.48 17.03
CA ALA A 466 27.75 -14.36 17.09
C ALA A 466 28.19 -13.13 16.26
N SER A 467 29.49 -12.96 16.02
CA SER A 467 30.02 -11.90 15.14
C SER A 467 29.81 -12.21 13.66
N THR A 468 29.69 -13.50 13.30
CA THR A 468 29.50 -13.97 11.92
C THR A 468 28.04 -13.94 11.50
N ILE A 469 27.16 -14.37 12.41
CA ILE A 469 25.73 -14.50 12.14
C ILE A 469 24.99 -13.34 12.81
N ARG A 470 24.56 -12.38 11.98
CA ARG A 470 23.77 -11.24 12.43
C ARG A 470 22.28 -11.57 12.36
N ASP A 471 21.58 -11.27 13.45
CA ASP A 471 20.13 -11.33 13.52
C ASP A 471 19.55 -9.97 13.14
N LEU A 472 18.82 -9.90 12.02
CA LEU A 472 18.12 -8.70 11.57
C LEU A 472 16.63 -8.70 11.96
N GLY A 473 16.19 -9.74 12.66
CA GLY A 473 14.86 -9.88 13.23
C GLY A 473 13.75 -10.18 12.22
N VAL A 474 12.53 -10.15 12.75
CA VAL A 474 11.30 -10.26 11.97
C VAL A 474 10.84 -8.88 11.53
N LYS A 475 10.49 -8.76 10.25
CA LYS A 475 10.05 -7.54 9.61
C LYS A 475 8.73 -7.78 8.88
N GLN A 476 8.15 -6.69 8.38
CA GLN A 476 6.91 -6.78 7.61
C GLN A 476 7.03 -5.96 6.34
N ALA A 477 6.59 -6.50 5.20
CA ALA A 477 6.63 -5.84 3.91
C ALA A 477 5.59 -6.40 2.93
N LEU A 478 5.27 -5.63 1.89
CA LEU A 478 4.34 -6.04 0.84
C LEU A 478 5.03 -6.96 -0.18
N PHE A 479 5.38 -8.18 0.20
CA PHE A 479 5.88 -9.19 -0.73
C PHE A 479 4.71 -9.86 -1.46
N PHE A 480 4.68 -9.80 -2.79
CA PHE A 480 3.57 -10.31 -3.59
C PHE A 480 3.46 -11.84 -3.51
N VAL A 481 4.57 -12.52 -3.24
CA VAL A 481 4.59 -13.96 -2.96
C VAL A 481 3.91 -14.33 -1.63
N LEU A 482 3.57 -13.37 -0.78
CA LEU A 482 2.77 -13.59 0.43
C LEU A 482 1.32 -13.13 0.24
N VAL A 483 1.01 -12.38 -0.82
CA VAL A 483 -0.33 -11.86 -1.09
C VAL A 483 -1.25 -13.01 -1.54
N GLY A 484 -2.41 -13.10 -0.89
CA GLY A 484 -3.43 -14.10 -1.21
C GLY A 484 -3.16 -15.49 -0.64
N ALA A 485 -2.12 -15.68 0.18
CA ALA A 485 -1.92 -16.92 0.93
C ALA A 485 -3.04 -17.10 1.96
N LYS A 486 -3.72 -18.25 1.93
CA LYS A 486 -4.84 -18.59 2.82
C LYS A 486 -4.42 -19.25 4.13
N MET A 487 -3.12 -19.41 4.35
CA MET A 487 -2.49 -20.01 5.52
C MET A 487 -1.38 -19.08 6.08
N PRO A 488 -0.85 -19.34 7.29
CA PRO A 488 0.32 -18.63 7.78
C PRO A 488 1.50 -18.71 6.80
N ALA A 489 2.07 -17.55 6.47
CA ALA A 489 3.02 -17.40 5.38
C ALA A 489 4.19 -16.49 5.77
N ILE A 490 5.41 -16.95 5.52
CA ILE A 490 6.65 -16.19 5.77
C ILE A 490 7.57 -16.20 4.55
N LEU A 491 8.37 -15.14 4.41
CA LEU A 491 9.52 -15.09 3.51
C LEU A 491 10.80 -15.00 4.33
N VAL A 492 11.76 -15.90 4.07
CA VAL A 492 13.02 -15.98 4.80
C VAL A 492 14.16 -15.53 3.90
N GLU A 493 14.83 -14.46 4.29
CA GLU A 493 16.09 -14.01 3.69
C GLU A 493 17.26 -14.64 4.45
N THR A 494 17.91 -15.61 3.82
CA THR A 494 18.89 -16.49 4.48
C THR A 494 20.30 -15.90 4.63
N GLY A 495 20.52 -14.69 4.10
CA GLY A 495 21.80 -13.97 4.08
C GLY A 495 21.85 -12.97 2.92
N PHE A 496 22.96 -12.27 2.72
CA PHE A 496 23.17 -11.36 1.60
C PHE A 496 24.14 -11.94 0.57
N LEU A 497 23.63 -12.39 -0.58
CA LEU A 497 24.44 -12.88 -1.70
C LEU A 497 25.41 -11.82 -2.24
N SER A 498 25.05 -10.54 -2.07
CA SER A 498 25.92 -9.42 -2.43
C SER A 498 27.17 -9.28 -1.56
N ASN A 499 27.19 -9.91 -0.37
CA ASN A 499 28.33 -9.92 0.52
C ASN A 499 29.22 -11.15 0.21
N PRO A 500 30.52 -10.98 -0.10
CA PRO A 500 31.38 -12.09 -0.50
C PRO A 500 31.54 -13.20 0.56
N ASP A 501 31.58 -12.83 1.84
CA ASP A 501 31.75 -13.79 2.92
C ASP A 501 30.46 -14.59 3.16
N GLU A 502 29.30 -13.94 3.03
CA GLU A 502 28.01 -14.64 3.07
C GLU A 502 27.80 -15.50 1.83
N ALA A 503 28.12 -15.02 0.63
CA ALA A 503 28.05 -15.82 -0.59
C ALA A 503 28.90 -17.11 -0.47
N LYS A 504 30.11 -17.01 0.09
CA LYS A 504 30.96 -18.17 0.36
C LYS A 504 30.33 -19.13 1.36
N ARG A 505 29.71 -18.63 2.44
CA ARG A 505 28.99 -19.46 3.41
C ARG A 505 27.75 -20.11 2.81
N LEU A 506 26.92 -19.35 2.11
CA LEU A 506 25.68 -19.82 1.49
C LEU A 506 25.93 -20.90 0.43
N ARG A 507 27.10 -20.91 -0.23
CA ARG A 507 27.51 -22.01 -1.12
C ARG A 507 27.94 -23.28 -0.39
N SER A 508 28.27 -23.21 0.89
CA SER A 508 28.70 -24.38 1.66
C SER A 508 27.52 -25.29 1.95
N ASP A 509 27.58 -26.53 1.49
CA ASP A 509 26.57 -27.55 1.76
C ASP A 509 26.32 -27.71 3.27
N ALA A 510 27.39 -27.71 4.07
CA ALA A 510 27.30 -27.81 5.53
C ALA A 510 26.61 -26.61 6.20
N TYR A 511 26.73 -25.41 5.62
CA TYR A 511 26.02 -24.23 6.10
C TYR A 511 24.54 -24.27 5.70
N GLN A 512 24.25 -24.63 4.44
CA GLN A 512 22.87 -24.82 3.97
C GLN A 512 22.13 -25.89 4.79
N GLU A 513 22.83 -26.98 5.14
CA GLU A 513 22.30 -28.06 5.97
C GLU A 513 21.94 -27.58 7.37
N GLU A 514 22.84 -26.82 8.02
CA GLU A 514 22.58 -26.27 9.34
C GLU A 514 21.45 -25.24 9.31
N LEU A 515 21.43 -24.38 8.28
CA LEU A 515 20.39 -23.39 8.08
C LEU A 515 19.02 -24.06 7.91
N ALA A 516 18.91 -25.03 6.99
CA ALA A 516 17.68 -25.77 6.76
C ALA A 516 17.19 -26.52 8.00
N ARG A 517 18.10 -27.16 8.75
CA ARG A 517 17.77 -27.83 10.01
C ARG A 517 17.28 -26.86 11.07
N SER A 518 17.95 -25.71 11.21
CA SER A 518 17.58 -24.69 12.18
C SER A 518 16.23 -24.04 11.88
N LEU A 519 15.91 -23.85 10.60
CA LEU A 519 14.59 -23.40 10.16
C LEU A 519 13.51 -24.46 10.45
N ALA A 520 13.79 -25.74 10.16
CA ALA A 520 12.89 -26.85 10.47
C ALA A 520 12.60 -26.94 11.98
N ASP A 521 13.58 -26.70 12.84
CA ASP A 521 13.39 -26.65 14.30
C ASP A 521 12.46 -25.49 14.73
N GLY A 522 12.55 -24.34 14.07
CA GLY A 522 11.63 -23.21 14.30
C GLY A 522 10.20 -23.54 13.90
N VAL A 523 10.02 -24.16 12.74
CA VAL A 523 8.71 -24.64 12.27
C VAL A 523 8.15 -25.71 13.21
N ARG A 524 8.96 -26.68 13.62
CA ARG A 524 8.56 -27.70 14.61
C ARG A 524 8.05 -27.06 15.89
N ARG A 525 8.78 -26.08 16.43
CA ARG A 525 8.35 -25.38 17.64
C ARG A 525 7.03 -24.64 17.46
N PHE A 526 6.82 -24.02 16.30
CA PHE A 526 5.53 -23.40 15.98
C PHE A 526 4.40 -24.43 15.98
N ILE A 527 4.61 -25.61 15.38
CA ILE A 527 3.64 -26.71 15.36
C ILE A 527 3.35 -27.18 16.78
N ASP A 528 4.39 -27.44 17.58
CA ASP A 528 4.26 -27.91 18.97
C ASP A 528 3.42 -26.92 19.81
N GLU A 529 3.70 -25.60 19.68
CA GLU A 529 2.95 -24.54 20.39
C GLU A 529 1.50 -24.46 19.92
N ARG A 530 1.25 -24.56 18.61
CA ARG A 530 -0.11 -24.54 18.04
C ARG A 530 -0.93 -25.75 18.48
N GLU A 531 -0.33 -26.93 18.52
CA GLU A 531 -0.98 -28.13 19.01
C GLU A 531 -1.24 -28.10 20.51
N ALA A 532 -0.36 -27.48 21.31
CA ALA A 532 -0.58 -27.29 22.75
C ALA A 532 -1.77 -26.36 23.01
N ILE A 533 -1.89 -25.26 22.27
CA ILE A 533 -3.06 -24.37 22.32
C ILE A 533 -4.34 -25.17 21.97
N ALA A 534 -4.26 -26.05 20.96
CA ALA A 534 -5.39 -26.88 20.53
C ALA A 534 -5.86 -27.91 21.56
N ARG A 535 -4.95 -28.36 22.44
CA ARG A 535 -5.26 -29.27 23.56
C ARG A 535 -5.77 -28.54 24.80
N GLY A 536 -5.71 -27.20 24.83
CA GLY A 536 -6.04 -26.42 26.03
C GLY A 536 -4.95 -26.46 27.10
N ASP A 537 -3.73 -26.86 26.73
CA ASP A 537 -2.59 -27.01 27.65
C ASP A 537 -1.95 -25.65 28.03
N THR A 538 -2.72 -24.55 28.09
CA THR A 538 -2.23 -23.26 28.59
C THR A 538 -2.22 -23.27 30.12
N GLY A 539 -1.39 -24.13 30.70
CA GLY A 539 -1.05 -24.07 32.11
C GLY A 539 -0.27 -22.79 32.42
N SER A 540 -0.83 -21.96 33.30
CA SER A 540 -0.11 -21.03 34.21
C SER A 540 1.33 -20.66 33.80
N GLN A 541 1.48 -19.64 32.95
CA GLN A 541 2.65 -18.77 33.02
C GLN A 541 2.22 -17.30 32.97
N THR A 542 1.59 -16.86 34.06
CA THR A 542 1.89 -15.54 34.60
C THR A 542 3.30 -15.60 35.19
N GLY A 543 4.28 -15.01 34.50
CA GLY A 543 5.65 -14.99 34.99
C GLY A 543 6.58 -14.21 34.08
N VAL A 544 6.61 -12.89 34.29
CA VAL A 544 7.75 -11.97 34.11
C VAL A 544 8.65 -12.22 32.89
N PHE A 545 8.54 -11.37 31.86
CA PHE A 545 9.56 -10.41 31.40
C PHE A 545 9.04 -9.59 30.21
#